data_AF-A0A3D5JWW5-F1
#
_entry.id   AF-A0A3D5JWW5-F1
#
_cell.length_a   1.000
_cell.length_b   1.000
_cell.length_c   1.000
_cell.angle_alpha   90.00
_cell.angle_beta   90.00
_cell.angle_gamma   90.00
#
_symmetry.space_group_name_H-M   'P 1'
#
loop_
_entity.id
_entity.type
_entity.pdbx_description
1 polymer ?
#
loop_
_entity_poly.entity_id
_entity_poly.type
_entity_poly.pdbx_seq_one_letter_code
_entity_poly.pdbx_strand_id
1 'polypeptide(L)' 'EKLSKLGFSYDQVNDFIEGGQPTDELSAIIGNIEARGLGDFIEVDYRIIRGLAYYTGPVYEAFDKRGKFRA' A
#
# COMPACT_ATOMS: atom_id res chain seq x y z
N GLU A 1 14.69 9.78 16.13
CA GLU A 1 15.36 8.93 17.13
C GLU A 1 15.06 7.44 17.00
N LYS A 2 13.80 7.00 16.83
CA LYS A 2 13.48 5.56 16.69
C LYS A 2 14.02 4.93 15.39
N LEU A 3 13.79 5.56 14.23
CA LEU A 3 14.29 5.08 12.93
C LEU A 3 15.81 5.04 12.85
N SER A 4 16.48 6.06 13.40
CA SER A 4 17.93 6.15 13.41
C SER A 4 18.60 5.02 14.21
N LYS A 5 17.94 4.50 15.27
CA LYS A 5 18.43 3.32 16.02
C LYS A 5 18.37 2.03 15.20
N LEU A 6 17.52 1.98 14.17
CA LEU A 6 17.40 0.87 13.22
C LEU A 6 18.28 1.06 11.97
N GLY A 7 19.03 2.17 11.87
CA GLY A 7 19.88 2.46 10.72
C GLY A 7 19.18 3.16 9.55
N PHE A 8 17.98 3.72 9.76
CA PHE A 8 17.22 4.42 8.72
C PHE A 8 17.03 5.91 9.04
N SER A 9 17.09 6.76 8.02
CA SER A 9 16.60 8.13 8.09
C SER A 9 15.08 8.17 7.87
N TYR A 10 14.45 9.29 8.22
CA TYR A 10 13.04 9.51 7.93
C TYR A 10 12.80 9.59 6.41
N ASP A 11 13.65 10.31 5.70
CA ASP A 11 13.55 10.50 4.25
C ASP A 11 13.66 9.16 3.51
N GLN A 12 14.57 8.26 3.91
CA GLN A 12 14.68 6.92 3.33
C GLN A 12 13.38 6.10 3.44
N VAL A 13 12.65 6.25 4.55
CA VAL A 13 11.38 5.56 4.74
C VAL A 13 10.29 6.19 3.88
N ASN A 14 10.24 7.51 3.80
CA ASN A 14 9.28 8.21 2.93
C ASN A 14 9.55 7.89 1.46
N ASP A 15 10.79 7.92 0.99
CA ASP A 15 11.18 7.57 -0.37
C ASP A 15 10.75 6.13 -0.71
N PHE A 16 10.89 5.20 0.23
CA PHE A 16 10.41 3.83 0.07
C PHE A 16 8.89 3.76 -0.09
N ILE A 17 8.14 4.48 0.75
CA ILE A 17 6.67 4.52 0.72
C ILE A 17 6.19 5.16 -0.59
N GLU A 18 6.73 6.32 -0.95
CA GLU A 18 6.38 7.08 -2.15
C GLU A 18 6.79 6.35 -3.44
N GLY A 19 7.87 5.56 -3.37
CA GLY A 19 8.30 4.72 -4.48
C GLY A 19 7.26 3.68 -4.89
N GLY A 20 6.38 3.25 -3.96
CA GLY A 20 5.22 2.39 -4.25
C GLY A 20 5.56 1.10 -5.01
N GLN A 21 6.81 0.62 -4.92
CA GLN A 21 7.29 -0.50 -5.72
C GLN A 21 6.63 -1.79 -5.23
N PRO A 22 5.81 -2.48 -6.04
CA PRO A 22 5.10 -3.66 -5.59
C PRO A 22 6.05 -4.82 -5.31
N THR A 23 5.74 -5.60 -4.27
CA THR A 23 6.35 -6.93 -4.08
C THR A 23 5.87 -7.89 -5.16
N ASP A 24 6.47 -9.08 -5.25
CA ASP A 24 6.04 -10.11 -6.21
C ASP A 24 4.56 -10.50 -6.00
N GLU A 25 4.13 -10.62 -4.74
CA GLU A 25 2.74 -10.91 -4.38
C GLU A 25 1.78 -9.79 -4.82
N LEU A 26 2.13 -8.52 -4.55
CA LEU A 26 1.34 -7.38 -4.99
C LEU A 26 1.31 -7.26 -6.51
N SER A 27 2.44 -7.52 -7.19
CA SER A 27 2.55 -7.48 -8.64
C SER A 27 1.59 -8.48 -9.31
N ALA A 28 1.46 -9.69 -8.76
CA ALA A 28 0.51 -10.68 -9.25
C ALA A 28 -0.96 -10.22 -9.07
N ILE A 29 -1.28 -9.59 -7.95
CA ILE A 29 -2.62 -9.04 -7.67
C ILE A 29 -2.93 -7.87 -8.62
N ILE A 30 -2.00 -6.93 -8.77
CA ILE A 30 -2.12 -5.77 -9.66
C ILE A 30 -2.36 -6.23 -11.09
N GLY A 31 -1.53 -7.15 -11.62
CA GLY A 31 -1.71 -7.67 -12.97
C GLY A 31 -3.07 -8.36 -13.17
N ASN A 32 -3.62 -8.99 -12.13
CA ASN A 32 -4.96 -9.58 -12.18
C ASN A 32 -6.08 -8.52 -12.26
N ILE A 33 -5.92 -7.40 -11.55
CA ILE A 33 -6.86 -6.26 -11.55
C ILE A 33 -6.79 -5.52 -12.89
N GLU A 34 -5.59 -5.27 -13.40
CA GLU A 34 -5.35 -4.66 -14.71
C GLU A 34 -5.96 -5.49 -15.85
N ALA A 35 -5.80 -6.82 -15.82
CA ALA A 35 -6.41 -7.72 -16.79
C ALA A 35 -7.96 -7.65 -16.83
N ARG A 36 -8.59 -7.11 -15.78
CA ARG A 36 -10.04 -6.86 -15.70
C ARG A 36 -10.44 -5.44 -16.12
N GLY A 37 -9.48 -4.61 -16.53
CA GLY A 37 -9.70 -3.22 -16.91
C GLY A 37 -9.95 -2.29 -15.71
N LEU A 38 -9.44 -2.65 -14.53
CA LEU A 38 -9.67 -1.90 -13.28
C LEU A 38 -8.40 -1.20 -12.74
N GLY A 39 -7.33 -1.15 -13.52
CA GLY A 39 -6.04 -0.56 -13.11
C GLY A 39 -6.15 0.89 -12.64
N ASP A 40 -7.03 1.68 -13.26
CA ASP A 40 -7.22 3.10 -12.93
C ASP A 40 -7.81 3.35 -11.51
N PHE A 41 -8.23 2.29 -10.81
CA PHE A 41 -8.84 2.37 -9.48
C PHE A 41 -7.91 1.91 -8.35
N ILE A 42 -6.65 1.61 -8.64
CA ILE A 42 -5.72 1.08 -7.64
C ILE A 42 -4.42 1.88 -7.59
N GLU A 43 -3.85 1.97 -6.39
CA GLU A 43 -2.51 2.47 -6.14
C GLU A 43 -1.87 1.64 -5.02
N VAL A 44 -0.54 1.53 -5.02
CA VAL A 44 0.20 0.89 -3.93
C VAL A 44 0.47 1.94 -2.85
N ASP A 45 -0.04 1.72 -1.64
CA ASP A 45 0.21 2.58 -0.50
C ASP A 45 0.61 1.77 0.74
N TYR A 46 1.91 1.82 1.09
CA TYR A 46 2.47 1.15 2.27
C TYR A 46 2.08 1.80 3.61
N ARG A 47 1.32 2.89 3.61
CA ARG A 47 0.74 3.51 4.80
C ARG A 47 -0.58 2.84 5.21
N ILE A 48 -1.19 2.03 4.34
CA ILE A 48 -2.45 1.35 4.62
C ILE A 48 -2.20 0.17 5.56
N ILE A 49 -2.53 0.37 6.83
CA ILE A 49 -2.49 -0.65 7.88
C ILE A 49 -3.91 -0.87 8.41
N ARG A 50 -4.36 -2.12 8.44
CA ARG A 50 -5.69 -2.49 8.97
C ARG A 50 -5.60 -2.85 10.45
N GLY A 51 -6.53 -2.32 11.25
CA GLY A 51 -6.45 -2.37 12.72
C GLY A 51 -6.78 -3.72 13.38
N LEU A 52 -6.94 -4.80 12.61
CA LEU A 52 -7.32 -6.12 13.13
C LEU A 52 -6.16 -7.10 12.95
N ALA A 53 -5.84 -7.87 13.99
CA ALA A 53 -4.64 -8.70 14.04
C ALA A 53 -4.68 -9.95 13.14
N TYR A 54 -5.82 -10.26 12.51
CA TYR A 54 -5.95 -11.45 11.66
C TYR A 54 -5.48 -11.24 10.21
N TYR A 55 -5.11 -10.01 9.82
CA TYR A 55 -4.55 -9.77 8.50
C TYR A 55 -3.08 -10.18 8.46
N THR A 56 -2.75 -11.13 7.58
CA THR A 56 -1.41 -11.71 7.44
C THR A 56 -0.81 -11.57 6.04
N GLY A 57 -1.58 -11.05 5.08
CA GLY A 57 -1.18 -10.85 3.69
C GLY A 57 -1.54 -9.44 3.19
N PRO A 58 -1.64 -9.23 1.87
CA PRO A 58 -2.02 -7.96 1.29
C PRO A 58 -3.37 -7.48 1.83
N VAL A 59 -3.43 -6.18 2.12
CA VAL A 59 -4.63 -5.48 2.55
C VAL A 59 -4.90 -4.29 1.65
N TYR A 60 -6.14 -3.84 1.60
CA TYR A 60 -6.53 -2.64 0.89
C TYR A 60 -7.51 -1.82 1.74
N GLU A 61 -7.65 -0.54 1.40
CA GLU A 61 -8.71 0.33 1.87
C GLU A 61 -9.38 0.94 0.64
N ALA A 62 -10.69 0.75 0.50
CA ALA A 62 -11.43 1.27 -0.64
C ALA A 62 -12.06 2.61 -0.29
N PHE A 63 -11.82 3.62 -1.12
CA PHE A 63 -12.38 4.96 -0.97
C PHE A 63 -13.44 5.22 -2.03
N ASP A 64 -14.51 5.92 -1.66
CA ASP A 64 -15.41 6.45 -2.69
C ASP A 64 -14.70 7.55 -3.49
N LYS A 65 -15.14 7.78 -4.74
CA LYS A 65 -14.51 8.76 -5.64
C LYS A 65 -14.45 10.19 -5.09
N ARG A 66 -15.25 10.52 -4.08
CA ARG A 66 -15.28 11.83 -3.42
C ARG A 66 -14.47 11.87 -2.12
N GLY A 67 -13.85 10.76 -1.73
CA GLY A 67 -13.00 10.63 -0.54
C GLY A 67 -13.72 10.79 0.80
N LYS A 68 -15.05 10.62 0.83
CA LYS A 68 -15.90 10.83 2.01
C LYS A 68 -16.04 9.57 2.86
N PHE A 69 -16.05 8.42 2.22
CA PHE A 69 -16.28 7.12 2.83
C PHE A 69 -15.12 6.18 2.51
N ARG A 70 -14.85 5.28 3.47
CA ARG A 70 -13.87 4.22 3.36
C ARG A 70 -14.42 2.90 3.90
N ALA A 71 -14.01 1.80 3.30
CA ALA A 71 -14.31 0.43 3.73
C ALA A 71 -13.02 -0.38 3.86
#